data_AF-A0A553NQW6-F1
#
_entry.id   AF-A0A553NQW6-F1
#
_cell.length_a   1.000
_cell.length_b   1.000
_cell.length_c   1.000
_cell.angle_alpha   90.00
_cell.angle_beta   90.00
_cell.angle_gamma   90.00
#
_symmetry.space_group_name_H-M   'P 1'
#
loop_
_entity.id
_entity.type
_entity.pdbx_description
1 polymer ?
#
loop_
_entity_poly.entity_id
_entity_poly.type
_entity_poly.pdbx_seq_one_letter_code
_entity_poly.pdbx_strand_id
1 'polypeptide(L)'
;MVSHQPYLPFTLEELSSIRDPKVLDHWLHTKVRVLGHITLANQVCHTLTLNSLGEEIRTTLQVDFRQLEGHSLLKSGEIVQILGQVGFVEDRLWLQAHLVRDFHGVDPLRYHQAIKIQSRYCPLNVESKLESSSTGASDSLVHDRSKLPEELDSQLLEELFDLEFTNVPNAQVTNDINESIDLFEDEG
;
A
#
# COMPACT_ATOMS: atom_id res chain seq x y z
N MET A 1 -13.79 19.82 8.30
CA MET A 1 -14.08 18.55 9.03
C MET A 1 -13.06 17.52 8.54
N VAL A 2 -12.29 16.92 9.43
CA VAL A 2 -11.33 15.88 9.04
C VAL A 2 -12.15 14.60 8.80
N SER A 3 -12.23 14.13 7.56
CA SER A 3 -12.90 12.85 7.30
C SER A 3 -12.06 11.71 7.88
N HIS A 4 -12.64 10.93 8.79
CA HIS A 4 -12.04 9.73 9.38
C HIS A 4 -12.06 8.52 8.42
N GLN A 5 -11.91 8.80 7.13
CA GLN A 5 -11.93 7.79 6.08
C GLN A 5 -10.69 6.88 6.19
N PRO A 6 -10.88 5.56 6.07
CA PRO A 6 -9.77 4.60 6.13
C PRO A 6 -8.86 4.73 4.89
N TYR A 7 -7.60 4.32 5.04
CA TYR A 7 -6.68 4.15 3.92
C TYR A 7 -6.89 2.78 3.29
N LEU A 8 -7.45 2.75 2.09
CA LEU A 8 -7.72 1.51 1.38
C LEU A 8 -6.41 0.92 0.81
N PRO A 9 -6.15 -0.39 0.98
CA PRO A 9 -4.98 -1.02 0.37
C PRO A 9 -5.12 -1.07 -1.15
N PHE A 10 -4.09 -0.65 -1.86
CA PHE A 10 -3.96 -0.79 -3.30
C PHE A 10 -2.56 -1.27 -3.67
N THR A 11 -2.46 -2.03 -4.76
CA THR A 11 -1.20 -2.24 -5.47
C THR A 11 -0.87 -1.02 -6.33
N LEU A 12 0.40 -0.86 -6.70
CA LEU A 12 0.78 0.24 -7.61
C LEU A 12 0.25 0.01 -9.02
N GLU A 13 0.14 -1.26 -9.45
CA GLU A 13 -0.53 -1.67 -10.67
C GLU A 13 -1.99 -1.22 -10.71
N GLU A 14 -2.77 -1.53 -9.67
CA GLU A 14 -4.18 -1.14 -9.57
C GLU A 14 -4.34 0.37 -9.65
N LEU A 15 -3.53 1.14 -8.90
CA LEU A 15 -3.58 2.59 -8.98
C LEU A 15 -3.18 3.09 -10.36
N SER A 16 -2.09 2.59 -10.91
CA SER A 16 -1.61 3.02 -12.22
C SER A 16 -2.64 2.77 -13.32
N SER A 17 -3.54 1.79 -13.17
CA SER A 17 -4.60 1.51 -14.15
C SER A 17 -5.62 2.65 -14.27
N ILE A 18 -5.68 3.55 -13.29
CA ILE A 18 -6.58 4.72 -13.30
C ILE A 18 -6.00 5.77 -14.25
N ARG A 19 -6.59 5.87 -15.45
CA ARG A 19 -6.12 6.79 -16.50
C ARG A 19 -6.92 8.08 -16.60
N ASP A 20 -8.17 8.09 -16.13
CA ASP A 20 -9.08 9.21 -16.28
C ASP A 20 -9.36 9.83 -14.90
N PRO A 21 -9.08 11.14 -14.70
CA PRO A 21 -9.41 11.86 -13.46
C PRO A 21 -10.86 11.70 -13.01
N LYS A 22 -11.80 11.63 -13.96
CA LYS A 22 -13.24 11.51 -13.67
C LYS A 22 -13.61 10.22 -12.96
N VAL A 23 -12.76 9.19 -13.02
CA VAL A 23 -12.97 7.94 -12.28
C VAL A 23 -12.93 8.20 -10.78
N LEU A 24 -12.08 9.12 -10.30
CA LEU A 24 -11.99 9.46 -8.88
C LEU A 24 -13.22 10.22 -8.38
N ASP A 25 -13.95 10.91 -9.26
CA ASP A 25 -15.21 11.60 -8.90
C ASP A 25 -16.30 10.61 -8.47
N HIS A 26 -16.14 9.33 -8.80
CA HIS A 26 -17.06 8.25 -8.43
C HIS A 26 -16.58 7.45 -7.21
N TRP A 27 -15.41 7.76 -6.66
CA TRP A 27 -14.86 7.05 -5.51
C TRP A 27 -15.39 7.61 -4.20
N LEU A 28 -15.85 6.72 -3.31
CA LEU A 28 -16.26 7.09 -1.95
C LEU A 28 -15.06 7.53 -1.09
N HIS A 29 -13.88 6.96 -1.36
CA HIS A 29 -12.64 7.19 -0.61
C HIS A 29 -11.47 7.36 -1.58
N THR A 30 -10.71 8.43 -1.43
CA THR A 30 -9.48 8.68 -2.20
C THR A 30 -8.20 8.45 -1.40
N LYS A 31 -8.34 8.12 -0.11
CA LYS A 31 -7.24 7.77 0.78
C LYS A 31 -6.82 6.32 0.55
N VAL A 32 -5.55 6.11 0.24
CA VAL A 32 -4.98 4.80 -0.08
C VAL A 32 -3.73 4.52 0.73
N ARG A 33 -3.43 3.23 0.94
CA ARG A 33 -2.11 2.77 1.34
C ARG A 33 -1.50 1.94 0.22
N VAL A 34 -0.24 2.21 -0.09
CA VAL A 34 0.52 1.52 -1.13
C VAL A 34 1.87 1.11 -0.57
N LEU A 35 2.41 0.03 -1.11
CA LEU A 35 3.78 -0.39 -0.87
C LEU A 35 4.59 -0.15 -2.13
N GLY A 36 5.82 0.32 -2.01
CA GLY A 36 6.69 0.50 -3.17
C GLY A 36 8.15 0.67 -2.80
N HIS A 37 9.00 0.49 -3.80
CA HIS A 37 10.44 0.71 -3.68
C HIS A 37 10.79 2.12 -4.17
N ILE A 38 11.45 2.91 -3.34
CA ILE A 38 11.89 4.26 -3.71
C ILE A 38 13.01 4.16 -4.74
N THR A 39 12.77 4.58 -5.97
CA THR A 39 13.80 4.66 -7.01
C THR A 39 14.49 6.02 -7.03
N LEU A 40 13.71 7.08 -6.83
CA LEU A 40 14.22 8.45 -6.78
C LEU A 40 13.58 9.19 -5.61
N ALA A 41 14.41 9.85 -4.81
CA ALA A 41 13.98 10.78 -3.78
C ALA A 41 14.56 12.17 -4.05
N ASN A 42 13.70 13.12 -4.41
CA ASN A 42 14.08 14.51 -4.60
C ASN A 42 13.59 15.34 -3.42
N GLN A 43 14.51 15.66 -2.51
CA GLN A 43 14.24 16.44 -1.30
C GLN A 43 13.98 17.92 -1.59
N VAL A 44 14.48 18.46 -2.72
CA VAL A 44 14.29 19.87 -3.10
C VAL A 44 12.88 20.10 -3.64
N CYS A 45 12.40 19.18 -4.48
CA CYS A 45 11.06 19.24 -5.04
C CYS A 45 10.03 18.51 -4.16
N HIS A 46 10.48 17.85 -3.09
CA HIS A 46 9.68 17.01 -2.20
C HIS A 46 8.87 15.95 -2.96
N THR A 47 9.53 15.27 -3.90
CA THR A 47 8.92 14.21 -4.71
C THR A 47 9.66 12.88 -4.60
N LEU A 48 8.91 11.78 -4.47
CA LEU A 48 9.42 10.42 -4.57
C LEU A 48 8.89 9.78 -5.87
N THR A 49 9.70 8.90 -6.44
CA THR A 49 9.23 7.93 -7.42
C THR A 49 9.25 6.56 -6.78
N LEU A 50 8.09 5.91 -6.74
CA LEU A 50 7.95 4.52 -6.31
C LEU A 50 7.90 3.60 -7.52
N ASN A 51 8.50 2.43 -7.38
CA ASN A 51 8.29 1.29 -8.27
C ASN A 51 7.48 0.19 -7.59
N SER A 52 6.68 -0.53 -8.37
CA SER A 52 5.98 -1.75 -7.91
C SER A 52 6.95 -2.83 -7.42
N LEU A 53 6.46 -3.64 -6.47
CA LEU A 53 7.22 -4.69 -5.79
C LEU A 53 6.43 -5.99 -5.85
N GLY A 54 6.96 -7.03 -6.52
CA GLY A 54 6.30 -8.33 -6.58
C GLY A 54 4.98 -8.37 -7.38
N GLU A 55 4.63 -7.27 -8.05
CA GLU A 55 3.51 -7.17 -8.99
C GLU A 55 3.96 -7.64 -10.39
N GLU A 56 3.00 -8.10 -11.21
CA GLU A 56 3.30 -8.61 -12.56
C GLU A 56 3.72 -7.47 -13.49
N ILE A 57 3.08 -6.31 -13.35
CA ILE A 57 3.35 -5.14 -14.16
C ILE A 57 4.27 -4.19 -13.39
N ARG A 58 5.42 -3.88 -13.99
CA ARG A 58 6.32 -2.82 -13.50
C ARG A 58 5.67 -1.46 -13.72
N THR A 59 5.28 -0.82 -12.63
CA THR A 59 4.61 0.48 -12.63
C THR A 59 5.37 1.46 -11.76
N THR A 60 5.21 2.73 -12.09
CA THR A 60 5.85 3.82 -11.34
C THR A 60 4.80 4.84 -10.92
N LEU A 61 4.93 5.38 -9.73
CA LEU A 61 4.04 6.38 -9.18
C LEU A 61 4.85 7.53 -8.60
N GLN A 62 4.46 8.76 -8.95
CA GLN A 62 5.00 9.95 -8.33
C GLN A 62 4.24 10.29 -7.05
N VAL A 63 5.00 10.60 -6.01
CA VAL A 63 4.47 10.89 -4.68
C VAL A 63 4.98 12.24 -4.24
N ASP A 64 4.07 13.12 -3.85
CA ASP A 64 4.38 14.39 -3.21
C ASP A 64 4.41 14.21 -1.70
N PHE A 65 5.51 14.58 -1.05
CA PHE A 65 5.68 14.47 0.40
C PHE A 65 5.94 15.80 1.10
N ARG A 66 5.62 16.94 0.46
CA ARG A 66 5.81 18.30 1.02
C ARG A 66 5.24 18.50 2.41
N GLN A 67 4.17 17.77 2.75
CA GLN A 67 3.44 17.93 4.01
C GLN A 67 3.91 17.02 5.14
N LEU A 68 4.85 16.11 4.88
CA LEU A 68 5.44 15.32 5.96
C LEU A 68 6.34 16.24 6.80
N GLU A 69 6.63 15.91 8.05
CA GLU A 69 7.69 16.55 8.83
C GLU A 69 8.82 15.52 9.03
N GLY A 70 10.10 15.93 9.05
CA GLY A 70 11.23 15.02 9.33
C GLY A 70 11.60 14.03 8.21
N HIS A 71 11.21 14.29 6.96
CA HIS A 71 11.38 13.42 5.80
C HIS A 71 12.79 13.43 5.16
N SER A 72 13.77 14.05 5.83
CA SER A 72 15.19 14.03 5.42
C SER A 72 15.82 12.64 5.44
N LEU A 73 15.11 11.63 5.93
CA LEU A 73 15.58 10.25 6.06
C LEU A 73 15.23 9.36 4.87
N LEU A 74 14.32 9.77 3.98
CA LEU A 74 13.90 8.93 2.84
C LEU A 74 15.02 8.82 1.80
N LYS A 75 15.45 7.59 1.50
CA LYS A 75 16.53 7.31 0.56
C LYS A 75 16.07 6.40 -0.58
N SER A 76 16.66 6.60 -1.75
CA SER A 76 16.56 5.63 -2.84
C SER A 76 17.06 4.26 -2.39
N GLY A 77 16.36 3.21 -2.78
CA GLY A 77 16.64 1.82 -2.39
C GLY A 77 15.75 1.30 -1.25
N GLU A 78 15.05 2.18 -0.54
CA GLU A 78 14.19 1.77 0.58
C GLU A 78 12.84 1.26 0.10
N ILE A 79 12.31 0.26 0.81
CA ILE A 79 10.94 -0.22 0.62
C ILE A 79 10.08 0.51 1.66
N VAL A 80 9.04 1.19 1.20
CA VAL A 80 8.20 2.02 2.06
C VAL A 80 6.73 1.75 1.85
N GLN A 81 5.96 1.84 2.94
CA GLN A 81 4.52 1.95 2.89
C GLN A 81 4.13 3.43 2.95
N ILE A 82 3.35 3.88 1.97
CA ILE A 82 2.83 5.25 1.91
C ILE A 82 1.33 5.22 2.14
N LEU A 83 0.88 6.03 3.09
CA LEU A 83 -0.52 6.34 3.31
C LEU A 83 -0.74 7.76 2.79
N GLY A 84 -1.62 7.91 1.82
CA GLY A 84 -1.81 9.19 1.14
C GLY A 84 -3.17 9.32 0.49
N GLN A 85 -3.34 10.40 -0.25
CA GLN A 85 -4.53 10.69 -1.03
C GLN A 85 -4.19 10.73 -2.52
N VAL A 86 -4.94 9.96 -3.31
CA VAL A 86 -4.77 9.91 -4.76
C VAL A 86 -5.37 11.16 -5.40
N GLY A 87 -4.74 11.65 -6.45
CA GLY A 87 -5.28 12.70 -7.29
C GLY A 87 -4.67 12.69 -8.69
N PHE A 88 -4.95 13.76 -9.45
CA PHE A 88 -4.33 14.03 -10.75
C PHE A 88 -3.62 15.39 -10.79
N VAL A 89 -2.47 15.45 -11.46
CA VAL A 89 -1.75 16.68 -11.83
C VAL A 89 -1.38 16.54 -13.30
N GLU A 90 -1.83 17.48 -14.15
CA GLU A 90 -1.56 17.46 -15.60
C GLU A 90 -1.91 16.11 -16.25
N ASP A 91 -3.08 15.57 -15.94
CA ASP A 91 -3.57 14.25 -16.39
C ASP A 91 -2.71 13.04 -15.99
N ARG A 92 -1.79 13.22 -15.03
CA ARG A 92 -1.00 12.15 -14.44
C ARG A 92 -1.46 11.87 -13.03
N LEU A 93 -1.60 10.57 -12.75
CA LEU A 93 -1.88 10.10 -11.41
C LEU A 93 -0.73 10.47 -10.47
N TRP A 94 -1.07 11.05 -9.32
CA TRP A 94 -0.11 11.36 -8.27
C TRP A 94 -0.69 10.98 -6.91
N LEU A 95 0.19 10.82 -5.92
CA LEU A 95 -0.17 10.52 -4.55
C LEU A 95 0.36 11.60 -3.63
N GLN A 96 -0.52 12.25 -2.87
CA GLN A 96 -0.13 13.14 -1.79
C GLN A 96 0.10 12.33 -0.51
N ALA A 97 1.34 12.21 -0.05
CA ALA A 97 1.67 11.45 1.14
C ALA A 97 1.22 12.18 2.41
N HIS A 98 0.52 11.45 3.28
CA HIS A 98 0.19 11.88 4.64
C HIS A 98 1.10 11.21 5.68
N LEU A 99 1.56 9.99 5.39
CA LEU A 99 2.49 9.25 6.21
C LEU A 99 3.33 8.32 5.33
N VAL A 100 4.62 8.23 5.64
CA VAL A 100 5.54 7.27 5.03
C VAL A 100 6.15 6.45 6.15
N ARG A 101 6.18 5.13 5.98
CA ARG A 101 6.76 4.19 6.93
C ARG A 101 7.82 3.37 6.23
N ASP A 102 8.96 3.20 6.88
CA ASP A 102 9.90 2.17 6.50
C ASP A 102 9.20 0.80 6.61
N PHE A 103 9.38 -0.01 5.57
CA PHE A 103 8.83 -1.35 5.47
C PHE A 103 9.93 -2.38 5.22
N HIS A 104 11.17 -2.06 5.58
CA HIS A 104 12.30 -2.98 5.55
C HIS A 104 12.02 -4.25 6.37
N GLY A 105 12.42 -5.40 5.83
CA GLY A 105 12.21 -6.71 6.45
C GLY A 105 10.82 -7.34 6.23
N VAL A 106 9.87 -6.62 5.62
CA VAL A 106 8.59 -7.21 5.22
C VAL A 106 8.71 -7.84 3.84
N ASP A 107 8.22 -9.07 3.68
CA ASP A 107 8.10 -9.74 2.37
C ASP A 107 6.96 -9.11 1.55
N PRO A 108 7.25 -8.39 0.45
CA PRO A 108 6.23 -7.74 -0.36
C PRO A 108 5.23 -8.73 -0.96
N LEU A 109 5.67 -9.93 -1.34
CA LEU A 109 4.80 -10.93 -1.98
C LEU A 109 3.72 -11.40 -1.02
N ARG A 110 4.10 -11.75 0.22
CA ARG A 110 3.16 -12.13 1.28
C ARG A 110 2.22 -10.97 1.63
N TYR A 111 2.74 -9.75 1.67
CA TYR A 111 1.91 -8.56 1.90
C TYR A 111 0.84 -8.36 0.80
N HIS A 112 1.21 -8.52 -0.47
CA HIS A 112 0.26 -8.41 -1.59
C HIS A 112 -0.77 -9.56 -1.59
N GLN A 113 -0.36 -10.77 -1.23
CA GLN A 113 -1.30 -11.89 -1.04
C GLN A 113 -2.32 -11.58 0.06
N ALA A 114 -1.89 -11.04 1.21
CA ALA A 114 -2.78 -10.63 2.29
C ALA A 114 -3.76 -9.53 1.85
N ILE A 115 -3.30 -8.53 1.08
CA ILE A 115 -4.18 -7.50 0.49
C ILE A 115 -5.21 -8.13 -0.45
N LYS A 116 -4.80 -9.04 -1.33
CA LYS A 116 -5.69 -9.70 -2.29
C LYS A 116 -6.79 -10.52 -1.60
N ILE A 117 -6.47 -11.13 -0.46
CA ILE A 117 -7.47 -11.82 0.36
C ILE A 117 -8.40 -10.78 1.00
N GLN A 118 -7.85 -9.74 1.64
CA GLN A 118 -8.64 -8.68 2.27
C GLN A 118 -9.60 -8.01 1.29
N SER A 119 -9.15 -7.70 0.06
CA SER A 119 -9.94 -6.97 -0.93
C SER A 119 -11.18 -7.73 -1.41
N ARG A 120 -11.15 -9.07 -1.38
CA ARG A 120 -12.33 -9.91 -1.70
C ARG A 120 -13.51 -9.68 -0.77
N TYR A 121 -13.25 -9.24 0.46
CA TYR A 121 -14.26 -9.01 1.49
C TYR A 121 -14.55 -7.52 1.72
N CYS A 122 -13.83 -6.62 1.05
CA CYS A 122 -14.04 -5.19 1.15
C CYS A 122 -15.20 -4.74 0.25
N PRO A 123 -16.10 -3.85 0.72
CA PRO A 123 -17.10 -3.21 -0.13
C PRO A 123 -16.43 -2.45 -1.29
N LEU A 124 -17.09 -2.43 -2.46
CA LEU A 124 -16.62 -1.67 -3.62
C LEU A 124 -16.56 -0.17 -3.28
N ASN A 125 -15.44 0.46 -3.60
CA ASN A 125 -15.20 1.89 -3.35
C ASN A 125 -15.79 2.77 -4.46
N VAL A 126 -17.07 2.57 -4.78
CA VAL A 126 -17.75 3.33 -5.84
C VAL A 126 -19.09 3.80 -5.31
N GLU A 127 -19.42 5.07 -5.58
CA GLU A 127 -20.77 5.57 -5.35
C GLU A 127 -21.75 4.77 -6.20
N SER A 128 -22.53 3.90 -5.56
CA SER A 128 -23.71 3.36 -6.21
C SER A 128 -24.65 4.55 -6.40
N LYS A 129 -24.85 4.98 -7.64
CA LYS A 129 -26.02 5.80 -7.98
C LYS A 129 -27.24 4.95 -7.63
N LEU A 130 -27.73 5.06 -6.39
CA LEU A 130 -29.10 4.71 -6.09
C LEU A 130 -29.91 5.70 -6.91
N GLU A 131 -30.36 5.25 -8.08
CA GLU A 131 -31.36 5.96 -8.84
C GLU A 131 -32.61 6.05 -7.96
N SER A 132 -32.71 7.09 -7.15
CA SER A 132 -33.97 7.55 -6.57
C SER A 132 -34.78 8.24 -7.68
N SER A 133 -34.98 7.57 -8.80
CA SER A 133 -36.01 7.88 -9.78
C SER A 133 -37.26 7.16 -9.31
N SER A 134 -38.02 7.85 -8.45
CA SER A 134 -39.41 7.51 -8.17
C SER A 134 -40.22 7.58 -9.47
N THR A 135 -40.28 6.48 -10.19
CA THR A 135 -41.27 6.23 -11.23
C THR A 135 -41.70 4.79 -11.08
N GLY A 136 -42.94 4.61 -10.62
CA GLY A 136 -43.51 3.30 -10.34
C GLY A 136 -43.50 2.40 -11.57
N ALA A 137 -42.83 1.26 -11.45
CA ALA A 137 -43.17 0.04 -12.15
C ALA A 137 -42.78 -1.10 -11.21
N SER A 138 -43.79 -1.77 -10.68
CA SER A 138 -43.64 -3.03 -9.96
C SER A 138 -43.11 -4.07 -10.93
N ASP A 139 -41.85 -4.46 -10.79
CA ASP A 139 -41.41 -5.80 -11.17
C ASP A 139 -40.38 -6.30 -10.17
N SER A 140 -40.86 -7.22 -9.35
CA SER A 140 -40.10 -7.92 -8.33
C SER A 140 -39.15 -8.93 -8.97
N LEU A 141 -37.90 -8.53 -9.17
CA LEU A 141 -36.77 -9.46 -9.31
C LEU A 141 -35.87 -9.28 -8.09
N VAL A 142 -36.31 -9.89 -6.98
CA VAL A 142 -35.47 -10.16 -5.83
C VAL A 142 -34.41 -11.16 -6.29
N HIS A 143 -33.23 -10.67 -6.68
CA HIS A 143 -32.05 -11.52 -6.72
C HIS A 143 -31.67 -11.87 -5.28
N ASP A 144 -32.12 -13.07 -4.91
CA ASP A 144 -31.78 -13.82 -3.73
C ASP A 144 -30.26 -13.81 -3.50
N ARG A 145 -29.82 -12.98 -2.54
CA ARG A 145 -28.42 -12.83 -2.12
C ARG A 145 -28.01 -13.85 -1.06
N SER A 146 -28.71 -14.97 -0.93
CA SER A 146 -28.41 -16.03 0.06
C SER A 146 -27.32 -17.02 -0.35
N LYS A 147 -26.66 -16.84 -1.50
CA LYS A 147 -25.52 -17.69 -1.91
C LYS A 147 -24.21 -16.90 -1.92
N LEU A 148 -23.73 -16.58 -0.72
CA LEU A 148 -22.28 -16.54 -0.51
C LEU A 148 -21.74 -17.94 -0.87
N PRO A 149 -20.64 -18.08 -1.63
CA PRO A 149 -19.98 -19.37 -1.74
C PRO A 149 -19.49 -19.77 -0.34
N GLU A 150 -20.20 -20.69 0.31
CA GLU A 150 -19.82 -21.33 1.57
C GLU A 150 -18.60 -22.25 1.43
N GLU A 151 -18.07 -22.42 0.22
CA GLU A 151 -16.81 -23.10 -0.01
C GLU A 151 -15.65 -22.12 0.23
N LEU A 152 -15.48 -21.79 1.51
CA LEU A 152 -14.19 -21.43 2.06
C LEU A 152 -13.26 -22.60 1.75
N ASP A 153 -12.37 -22.43 0.76
CA ASP A 153 -11.39 -23.44 0.42
C ASP A 153 -10.50 -23.66 1.65
N SER A 154 -10.79 -24.72 2.40
CA SER A 154 -10.09 -25.06 3.64
C SER A 154 -8.58 -25.22 3.40
N GLN A 155 -8.15 -25.46 2.16
CA GLN A 155 -6.74 -25.47 1.76
C GLN A 155 -6.11 -24.07 1.83
N LEU A 156 -6.82 -23.01 1.43
CA LEU A 156 -6.32 -21.63 1.53
C LEU A 156 -6.21 -21.15 2.98
N LEU A 157 -7.08 -21.65 3.87
CA LEU A 157 -6.98 -21.38 5.31
C LEU A 157 -5.87 -22.17 5.97
N GLU A 158 -5.67 -23.44 5.60
CA GLU A 158 -4.53 -24.23 6.10
C GLU A 158 -3.19 -23.65 5.62
N GLU A 159 -3.08 -23.19 4.37
CA GLU A 159 -1.88 -22.46 3.89
C GLU A 159 -1.60 -21.18 4.69
N LEU A 160 -2.65 -20.45 5.12
CA LEU A 160 -2.50 -19.27 5.97
C LEU A 160 -2.00 -19.61 7.39
N PHE A 161 -2.42 -20.75 7.95
CA PHE A 161 -1.99 -21.18 9.28
C PHE A 161 -0.59 -21.82 9.29
N ASP A 162 -0.19 -22.53 8.23
CA ASP A 162 1.16 -23.09 8.10
C ASP A 162 2.24 -22.00 7.92
N LEU A 163 1.85 -20.82 7.42
CA LEU A 163 2.71 -19.65 7.25
C LEU A 163 3.01 -18.89 8.56
N GLU A 164 2.22 -19.06 9.62
CA GLU A 164 2.45 -18.41 10.93
C GLU A 164 3.43 -19.16 11.84
N PHE A 165 3.84 -20.40 11.51
CA PHE A 165 4.67 -21.21 12.42
C PHE A 165 5.95 -21.83 11.84
N THR A 166 6.34 -21.51 10.60
CA THR A 166 7.60 -22.03 10.04
C THR A 166 8.68 -20.94 9.88
N ASN A 167 9.68 -21.07 10.76
CA ASN A 167 11.04 -20.53 10.66
C ASN A 167 11.25 -19.04 10.93
N VAL A 168 11.25 -18.68 12.22
CA VAL A 168 12.26 -17.74 12.71
C VAL A 168 13.53 -18.56 12.98
N PRO A 169 14.58 -18.51 12.13
CA PRO A 169 15.85 -19.06 12.53
C PRO A 169 16.35 -18.26 13.73
N ASN A 170 16.64 -18.95 14.83
CA ASN A 170 17.39 -18.41 15.96
C ASN A 170 18.70 -17.82 15.41
N ALA A 171 18.74 -16.51 15.20
CA ALA A 171 19.98 -15.80 14.97
C ALA A 171 20.80 -15.93 16.25
N GLN A 172 21.80 -16.80 16.23
CA GLN A 172 22.85 -16.83 17.24
C GLN A 172 23.51 -15.46 17.24
N VAL A 173 23.32 -14.74 18.35
CA VAL A 173 24.05 -13.51 18.67
C VAL A 173 25.50 -13.93 18.92
N THR A 174 26.35 -13.80 17.91
CA THR A 174 27.81 -13.81 18.09
C THR A 174 28.21 -12.46 18.66
N ASN A 175 28.43 -12.42 19.97
CA ASN A 175 29.13 -11.33 20.64
C ASN A 175 30.63 -11.46 20.33
N ASP A 176 31.09 -10.87 19.24
CA ASP A 176 32.50 -10.53 19.05
C ASP A 176 32.63 -9.01 19.08
N ILE A 177 32.81 -8.49 20.29
CA ILE A 177 33.16 -7.10 20.56
C ILE A 177 34.55 -7.08 21.20
N ASN A 178 35.42 -6.27 20.59
CA ASN A 178 36.67 -5.70 21.09
C ASN A 178 37.90 -6.61 21.18
N GLU A 179 38.88 -6.33 20.33
CA GLU A 179 40.15 -5.71 20.79
C GLU A 179 40.92 -5.13 19.58
N SER A 180 40.73 -3.84 19.31
CA SER A 180 41.66 -3.03 18.53
C SER A 180 42.14 -1.91 19.44
N ILE A 181 43.29 -2.12 20.08
CA ILE A 181 44.00 -1.07 20.82
C ILE A 181 44.85 -0.31 19.79
N ASP A 182 44.42 0.88 19.43
CA ASP A 182 45.27 1.89 18.79
C ASP A 182 46.14 2.54 19.88
N LEU A 183 47.43 2.18 19.90
CA LEU A 183 48.46 2.92 20.63
C LEU A 183 49.09 3.91 19.65
N PHE A 184 48.60 5.15 19.68
CA PHE A 184 49.32 6.32 19.17
C PHE A 184 49.24 7.41 20.23
N GLU A 185 50.29 7.52 21.04
CA GLU A 185 50.78 8.82 21.46
C GLU A 185 52.30 8.83 21.25
N ASP A 186 52.70 9.79 20.44
CA ASP A 186 54.03 10.01 19.92
C ASP A 186 54.58 11.31 20.56
N GLU A 187 55.90 11.31 20.72
CA GLU A 187 56.82 12.44 20.87
C GLU A 187 56.74 13.41 22.07
N GLY A 188 57.93 13.68 22.64
CA GLY A 188 58.32 15.04 23.04
C GLY A 188 58.88 15.20 24.44
#